data_AF-A0A9E3K6Q0-F1
#
_entry.id   AF-A0A9E3K6Q0-F1
#
_cell.length_a   1.000
_cell.length_b   1.000
_cell.length_c   1.000
_cell.angle_alpha   90.00
_cell.angle_beta   90.00
_cell.angle_gamma   90.00
#
_symmetry.space_group_name_H-M   'P 1'
#
loop_
_entity.id
_entity.type
_entity.pdbx_description
1 polymer ?
#
loop_
_entity_poly.entity_id
_entity_poly.type
_entity_poly.pdbx_seq_one_letter_code
_entity_poly.pdbx_strand_id
1 'polypeptide(L)' 'GPWTLIDADLVTGKHVTSWPTLQLDLQNAGATWTDEQVVVDGKLVTSRKPDDIPAFNQALLSELQSAGQTRH' A
#
# COMPACT_ATOMS: atom_id res chain seq x y z
N GLY A 1 12.38 5.64 -7.83
CA GLY A 1 12.17 6.81 -6.97
C GLY A 1 10.84 6.65 -6.27
N PRO A 2 10.70 7.04 -4.99
CA PRO A 2 9.53 6.81 -4.14
C PRO A 2 8.28 7.65 -4.50
N TRP A 3 8.14 8.02 -5.78
CA TRP A 3 7.09 8.90 -6.29
C TRP A 3 6.09 8.21 -7.23
N THR A 4 6.24 6.90 -7.48
CA THR A 4 5.37 6.15 -8.40
C THR A 4 3.99 5.81 -7.83
N LEU A 5 3.61 6.33 -6.65
CA LEU A 5 2.31 6.03 -6.02
C LEU A 5 1.40 7.25 -5.83
N ILE A 6 1.81 8.44 -6.28
CA ILE A 6 0.93 9.62 -6.28
C ILE A 6 0.39 9.84 -7.69
N ASP A 7 -0.26 8.82 -8.25
CA ASP A 7 -1.38 9.10 -9.15
C ASP A 7 -2.60 9.23 -8.24
N ALA A 8 -3.01 10.46 -7.95
CA ALA A 8 -4.12 10.77 -7.05
C ALA A 8 -5.42 10.02 -7.41
N ASP A 9 -5.59 9.68 -8.69
CA ASP A 9 -6.71 8.88 -9.19
C ASP A 9 -6.65 7.39 -8.79
N LEU A 10 -5.47 6.85 -8.46
CA LEU A 10 -5.34 5.44 -8.04
C LEU A 10 -5.60 5.21 -6.55
N VAL A 11 -5.52 6.26 -5.72
CA VAL A 11 -5.62 6.17 -4.26
C VAL A 11 -6.96 6.64 -3.69
N THR A 12 -7.80 7.26 -4.51
CA THR A 12 -9.14 7.71 -4.07
C THR A 12 -9.97 6.52 -3.56
N GLY A 13 -10.44 6.59 -2.31
CA GLY A 13 -11.22 5.54 -1.66
C GLY A 13 -10.42 4.31 -1.23
N LYS A 14 -9.08 4.34 -1.33
CA LYS A 14 -8.20 3.25 -0.90
C LYS A 14 -7.73 3.41 0.53
N HIS A 15 -7.48 2.30 1.22
CA HIS A 15 -6.74 2.27 2.48
C HIS A 15 -5.26 2.04 2.18
N VAL A 16 -4.40 2.96 2.62
CA VAL A 16 -2.96 2.94 2.35
C VAL A 16 -2.14 3.35 3.56
N THR A 17 -0.86 3.03 3.51
CA THR A 17 0.17 3.67 4.33
C THR A 17 1.31 4.17 3.44
N SER A 18 2.17 5.04 3.96
CA SER A 18 3.25 5.66 3.18
C SER A 18 4.30 6.27 4.10
N TRP A 19 5.34 6.88 3.52
CA TRP A 19 6.15 7.83 4.26
C TRP A 19 5.25 8.89 4.92
N PRO A 20 5.48 9.24 6.21
CA PRO A 20 4.60 10.14 6.96
C PRO A 20 4.41 11.52 6.31
N THR A 21 5.41 12.01 5.57
CA THR A 21 5.34 13.29 4.87
C THR A 21 4.30 13.32 3.74
N LEU A 22 3.87 12.16 3.24
CA LEU A 22 2.86 12.03 2.18
C LEU A 22 1.44 11.84 2.74
N GLN A 23 1.28 11.74 4.06
CA GLN A 23 -0.02 11.49 4.70
C GLN A 23 -1.08 12.52 4.27
N LEU A 24 -0.75 13.81 4.37
CA LEU A 24 -1.70 14.88 4.07
C LEU A 24 -2.10 14.87 2.59
N ASP A 25 -1.14 14.63 1.69
CA ASP A 25 -1.39 14.56 0.25
C ASP A 25 -2.32 13.39 -0.09
N LEU A 26 -2.11 12.22 0.52
CA LEU A 26 -2.95 11.04 0.33
C LEU A 26 -4.36 11.22 0.88
N GLN A 27 -4.49 11.83 2.06
CA GLN A 27 -5.80 12.16 2.64
C GLN A 27 -6.56 13.18 1.77
N ASN A 28 -5.87 14.21 1.27
CA ASN A 28 -6.45 15.20 0.35
C ASN A 28 -6.84 14.58 -0.99
N ALA A 29 -6.12 13.55 -1.44
CA ALA A 29 -6.47 12.74 -2.61
C ALA A 29 -7.58 11.71 -2.34
N GLY A 30 -8.20 11.73 -1.16
CA GLY A 30 -9.35 10.88 -0.82
C GLY A 30 -9.00 9.46 -0.37
N ALA A 31 -7.74 9.19 -0.01
CA ALA A 31 -7.34 7.93 0.59
C ALA A 31 -7.57 7.93 2.11
N THR A 32 -7.83 6.74 2.68
CA THR A 32 -7.73 6.51 4.12
C THR A 32 -6.29 6.13 4.44
N TRP A 33 -5.59 6.96 5.20
CA TRP A 33 -4.20 6.72 5.59
C TRP A 33 -4.09 6.23 7.04
N THR A 34 -3.31 5.19 7.30
CA THR A 34 -2.97 4.72 8.65
C THR A 34 -1.47 4.55 8.85
N ASP A 35 -1.01 4.69 10.10
CA ASP A 35 0.39 4.49 10.49
C ASP A 35 0.69 3.00 10.80
N GLU A 36 0.53 2.15 9.79
CA GLU A 36 0.78 0.71 9.88
C GLU A 36 2.04 0.33 9.10
N GLN A 37 2.76 -0.71 9.53
CA GLN A 37 3.97 -1.18 8.83
C GLN A 37 3.66 -1.59 7.38
N VAL A 38 2.52 -2.23 7.17
CA VAL A 38 2.03 -2.65 5.86
C VAL A 38 0.50 -2.52 5.86
N VAL A 39 -0.05 -2.01 4.75
CA VAL A 39 -1.49 -2.02 4.49
C VAL A 39 -1.74 -2.79 3.20
N VAL A 40 -2.73 -3.69 3.24
CA VAL A 40 -3.19 -4.46 2.09
C VAL A 40 -4.65 -4.09 1.82
N ASP A 41 -4.91 -3.44 0.69
CA ASP A 41 -6.25 -3.09 0.21
C ASP A 41 -6.49 -3.72 -1.17
N GLY A 42 -7.15 -4.88 -1.16
CA GLY A 42 -7.29 -5.72 -2.35
C GLY A 42 -5.92 -6.13 -2.90
N LYS A 43 -5.57 -5.66 -4.09
CA LYS A 43 -4.26 -5.94 -4.73
C LYS A 43 -3.20 -4.88 -4.45
N LEU A 44 -3.55 -3.82 -3.71
CA LEU A 44 -2.65 -2.74 -3.38
C LEU A 44 -1.96 -3.05 -2.05
N VAL A 45 -0.63 -3.21 -2.10
CA VAL A 45 0.21 -3.37 -0.91
C VAL A 45 1.06 -2.11 -0.76
N THR A 46 1.05 -1.50 0.42
CA THR A 46 1.80 -0.26 0.72
C THR A 46 2.54 -0.37 2.06
N SER A 47 3.65 0.37 2.22
CA SER A 47 4.47 0.40 3.45
C SER A 47 5.09 1.78 3.67
N ARG A 48 5.59 2.07 4.88
CA ARG A 48 6.00 3.43 5.26
C ARG A 48 7.44 3.75 4.96
N LYS A 49 8.35 2.80 5.15
CA LYS A 49 9.80 3.02 5.16
C LYS A 49 10.60 1.73 4.94
N PRO A 50 11.93 1.80 4.65
CA PRO A 50 12.78 0.63 4.44
C PRO A 50 12.75 -0.39 5.57
N ASP A 51 12.59 0.05 6.81
CA ASP A 51 12.47 -0.85 7.97
C ASP A 51 11.26 -1.80 7.85
N ASP A 52 10.24 -1.43 7.08
CA ASP A 52 9.02 -2.20 6.88
C ASP A 52 9.14 -3.15 5.64
N ILE A 53 10.29 -3.19 4.94
CA ILE A 53 10.54 -4.09 3.80
C ILE A 53 10.26 -5.57 4.13
N PRO A 54 10.65 -6.12 5.30
CA PRO A 54 10.34 -7.51 5.63
C PRO A 54 8.83 -7.79 5.66
N ALA A 55 8.05 -6.90 6.28
CA ALA A 55 6.59 -7.02 6.35
C ALA A 55 5.94 -6.84 4.97
N PHE A 56 6.42 -5.87 4.19
CA PHE A 56 5.98 -5.64 2.81
C PHE A 56 6.20 -6.87 1.92
N ASN A 57 7.41 -7.45 1.94
CA ASN A 57 7.74 -8.62 1.15
C ASN A 57 6.88 -9.83 1.53
N GLN A 58 6.63 -10.03 2.83
CA GLN A 58 5.76 -11.10 3.31
C GLN A 58 4.33 -10.93 2.81
N ALA A 59 3.76 -9.73 2.91
CA ALA A 59 2.42 -9.43 2.40
C ALA A 59 2.34 -9.63 0.88
N LEU A 60 3.32 -9.12 0.13
CA LEU A 60 3.36 -9.26 -1.32
C LEU A 60 3.42 -10.75 -1.76
N LEU A 61 4.24 -11.56 -1.11
CA LEU A 61 4.32 -13.00 -1.40
C LEU A 61 3.01 -13.72 -1.09
N SER A 62 2.33 -13.37 0.01
CA SER A 62 1.02 -13.90 0.37
C SER A 62 -0.03 -13.60 -0.71
N GLU A 63 -0.06 -12.36 -1.22
CA GLU A 63 -0.99 -11.97 -2.28
C GLU A 63 -0.72 -12.69 -3.61
N LEU A 64 0.56 -12.85 -3.98
CA LEU A 64 0.94 -13.58 -5.19
C LEU A 64 0.56 -15.07 -5.12
N GLN A 65 0.74 -15.70 -3.97
CA GLN A 65 0.36 -17.10 -3.76
C GLN A 65 -1.16 -17.27 -3.82
N SER A 66 -1.91 -16.38 -3.17
CA SER A 66 -3.37 -16.39 -3.17
C SER A 66 -3.98 -16.15 -4.55
N ALA A 67 -3.36 -15.28 -5.36
CA ALA A 67 -3.74 -15.06 -6.75
C ALA A 67 -3.49 -16.29 -7.65
N GLY A 68 -2.47 -17.10 -7.33
CA GLY A 68 -2.19 -18.38 -8.00
C GLY A 68 -3.19 -19.48 -7.67
N GLN A 69 -3.77 -19.45 -6.47
CA GLN A 69 -4.70 -20.48 -5.99
C GLN A 69 -6.14 -20.30 -6.53
N THR A 70 -6.52 -19.11 -7.00
CA THR A 70 -7.89 -18.77 -7.46
C THR A 70 -8.15 -19.18 -8.92
N ARG A 71 -7.43 -20.19 -9.45
CA ARG A 71 -7.61 -20.73 -10.82
C ARG A 71 -7.88 -22.23 -10.81
N HIS A 72 -8.85 -22.67 -10.02
CA HIS A 72 -9.45 -24.00 -10.10
C HIS A 72 -10.96 -23.90 -10.14
#